data_AF-A0A077X7T8-F1
#
_entry.id   AF-A0A077X7T8-F1
#
_cell.length_a   1.000
_cell.length_b   1.000
_cell.length_c   1.000
_cell.angle_alpha   90.00
_cell.angle_beta   90.00
_cell.angle_gamma   90.00
#
_symmetry.space_group_name_H-M   'P 1'
#
loop_
_entity.id
_entity.type
_entity.pdbx_description
1 polymer ?
#
loop_
_entity_poly.entity_id
_entity_poly.type
_entity_poly.pdbx_seq_one_letter_code
_entity_poly.pdbx_strand_id
1 'polypeptide(L)'
;MLTSKVCEQFDYLRENFPDELDASGNYFSAKGMLKQYCPDKQCNNDINLVNGGCLWLLDIFYGSKTVFSHYANKNIDIFVYIMMWLGYKLNKMLNTQFPNINGFYNKNMKGFHGYTKRIDDVDGYSSYIDLINKYNYVLDIPNKDMSKFYDAFKSLCKLYTECDNSDSNYNSYLEKTQEFVNKYEQLKEDFEISEGSTYYQLFSILSKDYDNLKNKCYYFPPLLT
;
A
#
# COMPACT_ATOMS: atom_id res chain seq x y z
N MET A 1 10.81 -1.72 8.18
CA MET A 1 11.25 -0.58 7.37
C MET A 1 10.85 -0.86 5.93
N LEU A 2 10.38 0.17 5.22
CA LEU A 2 10.15 0.15 3.78
C LEU A 2 11.47 -0.08 3.01
N THR A 3 11.40 -0.72 1.85
CA THR A 3 12.55 -0.92 0.96
C THR A 3 12.14 -0.69 -0.49
N SER A 4 13.09 -0.42 -1.38
CA SER A 4 12.87 -0.38 -2.83
C SER A 4 12.15 -1.64 -3.34
N LYS A 5 12.57 -2.83 -2.89
CA LYS A 5 11.91 -4.11 -3.24
C LYS A 5 10.41 -4.14 -2.94
N VAL A 6 9.96 -3.50 -1.86
CA VAL A 6 8.52 -3.41 -1.55
C VAL A 6 7.85 -2.50 -2.56
N CYS A 7 8.45 -1.34 -2.82
CA CYS A 7 7.98 -0.38 -3.81
C CYS A 7 7.90 -0.97 -5.23
N GLU A 8 8.88 -1.77 -5.63
CA GLU A 8 8.90 -2.50 -6.90
C GLU A 8 7.70 -3.44 -7.07
N GLN A 9 7.25 -4.12 -6.00
CA GLN A 9 6.04 -4.96 -6.09
C GLN A 9 4.78 -4.10 -6.27
N PHE A 10 4.72 -2.92 -5.62
CA PHE A 10 3.64 -1.98 -5.86
C PHE A 10 3.69 -1.38 -7.28
N ASP A 11 4.88 -1.13 -7.83
CA ASP A 11 5.06 -0.71 -9.23
C ASP A 11 4.61 -1.79 -10.19
N TYR A 12 5.01 -3.04 -9.98
CA TYR A 12 4.54 -4.19 -10.75
C TYR A 12 3.02 -4.33 -10.71
N LEU A 13 2.41 -4.12 -9.54
CA LEU A 13 0.95 -4.10 -9.43
C LEU A 13 0.34 -2.95 -10.24
N ARG A 14 0.92 -1.74 -10.21
CA ARG A 14 0.45 -0.60 -10.99
C ARG A 14 0.59 -0.83 -12.50
N GLU A 15 1.60 -1.54 -12.96
CA GLU A 15 1.74 -1.90 -14.38
C GLU A 15 0.64 -2.88 -14.85
N ASN A 16 0.20 -3.77 -13.97
CA ASN A 16 -0.79 -4.80 -14.29
C ASN A 16 -2.23 -4.42 -13.88
N PHE A 17 -2.37 -3.44 -13.00
CA PHE A 17 -3.61 -2.83 -12.53
C PHE A 17 -3.41 -1.32 -12.27
N PRO A 18 -3.39 -0.51 -13.35
CA PRO A 18 -3.10 0.92 -13.30
C PRO A 18 -4.00 1.71 -12.36
N ASP A 19 -3.41 2.78 -11.80
CA ASP A 19 -4.09 3.76 -10.96
C ASP A 19 -5.01 4.68 -11.76
N GLU A 20 -4.69 4.87 -13.05
CA GLU A 20 -5.42 5.71 -13.98
C GLU A 20 -6.23 4.86 -14.96
N LEU A 21 -7.32 5.44 -15.47
CA LEU A 21 -8.09 4.85 -16.57
C LEU A 21 -7.23 4.80 -17.83
N ASP A 22 -7.47 3.79 -18.68
CA ASP A 22 -6.90 3.82 -20.02
C ASP A 22 -7.51 4.95 -20.87
N ALA A 23 -6.96 5.18 -22.06
CA ALA A 23 -7.44 6.22 -22.98
C ALA A 23 -8.92 6.04 -23.39
N SER A 24 -9.51 4.87 -23.16
CA SER A 24 -10.92 4.56 -23.42
C SER A 24 -11.81 4.76 -22.19
N GLY A 25 -11.26 5.26 -21.08
CA GLY A 25 -11.99 5.51 -19.84
C GLY A 25 -12.33 4.25 -19.06
N ASN A 26 -11.72 3.10 -19.39
CA ASN A 26 -11.95 1.84 -18.69
C ASN A 26 -10.79 1.53 -17.74
N TYR A 27 -11.10 0.89 -16.61
CA TYR A 27 -10.07 0.23 -15.82
C TYR A 27 -9.56 -0.97 -16.61
N PHE A 28 -8.24 -1.05 -16.71
CA PHE A 28 -7.56 -2.10 -17.45
C PHE A 28 -8.02 -3.49 -16.96
N SER A 29 -8.30 -4.41 -17.87
CA SER A 29 -8.51 -5.82 -17.49
C SER A 29 -7.21 -6.36 -16.87
N ALA A 30 -7.30 -6.99 -15.68
CA ALA A 30 -6.14 -7.63 -15.05
C ALA A 30 -5.40 -8.49 -16.08
N LYS A 31 -4.11 -8.22 -16.28
CA LYS A 31 -3.26 -9.06 -17.12
C LYS A 31 -2.53 -10.10 -16.28
N GLY A 32 -2.22 -11.23 -16.92
CA GLY A 32 -1.28 -12.22 -16.39
C GLY A 32 -1.65 -12.78 -15.01
N MET A 33 -0.69 -12.70 -14.10
CA MET A 33 -0.70 -13.39 -12.79
C MET A 33 -1.83 -12.94 -11.86
N LEU A 34 -2.29 -11.68 -11.92
CA LEU A 34 -3.33 -11.17 -11.02
C LEU A 34 -4.66 -11.95 -11.15
N LYS A 35 -4.94 -12.52 -12.33
CA LYS A 35 -6.15 -13.33 -12.55
C LYS A 35 -6.27 -14.53 -11.62
N GLN A 36 -5.14 -15.13 -11.22
CA GLN A 36 -5.16 -16.32 -10.36
C GLN A 36 -5.59 -16.01 -8.93
N TYR A 37 -5.53 -14.74 -8.52
CA TYR A 37 -5.92 -14.28 -7.19
C TYR A 37 -7.38 -13.78 -7.14
N CYS A 38 -8.03 -13.60 -8.29
CA CYS A 38 -9.43 -13.19 -8.34
C CYS A 38 -10.37 -14.33 -7.92
N PRO A 39 -11.45 -14.04 -7.16
CA PRO A 39 -12.42 -15.05 -6.72
C PRO A 39 -13.05 -15.87 -7.86
N ASP A 40 -13.28 -15.23 -9.00
CA ASP A 40 -13.85 -15.84 -10.22
C ASP A 40 -12.76 -16.38 -11.18
N LYS A 41 -11.48 -16.26 -10.84
CA LYS A 41 -10.30 -16.56 -11.67
C LYS A 41 -10.23 -15.81 -13.01
N GLN A 42 -11.09 -14.81 -13.22
CA GLN A 42 -11.20 -14.08 -14.48
C GLN A 42 -11.10 -12.56 -14.28
N CYS A 43 -11.34 -12.07 -13.05
CA CYS A 43 -11.41 -10.66 -12.68
C CYS A 43 -12.41 -9.89 -13.54
N ASN A 44 -13.61 -10.44 -13.74
CA ASN A 44 -14.57 -9.91 -14.72
C ASN A 44 -15.28 -8.62 -14.28
N ASN A 45 -15.06 -8.17 -13.06
CA ASN A 45 -15.61 -6.93 -12.53
C ASN A 45 -14.63 -6.28 -11.55
N ASP A 46 -14.88 -5.00 -11.26
CA ASP A 46 -14.04 -4.17 -10.40
C ASP A 46 -13.88 -4.74 -8.98
N ILE A 47 -14.93 -5.35 -8.42
CA ILE A 47 -14.85 -5.98 -7.08
C ILE A 47 -13.84 -7.13 -7.09
N ASN A 48 -13.94 -8.03 -8.07
CA ASN A 48 -13.03 -9.17 -8.19
C ASN A 48 -11.61 -8.71 -8.49
N LEU A 49 -11.45 -7.68 -9.33
CA LEU A 49 -10.15 -7.08 -9.67
C LEU A 49 -9.46 -6.48 -8.44
N VAL A 50 -10.17 -5.63 -7.68
CA VAL A 50 -9.66 -5.02 -6.44
C VAL A 50 -9.35 -6.08 -5.40
N ASN A 51 -10.24 -7.07 -5.25
CA ASN A 51 -10.05 -8.17 -4.31
C ASN A 51 -8.80 -9.01 -4.67
N GLY A 52 -8.65 -9.36 -5.95
CA GLY A 52 -7.50 -10.11 -6.45
C GLY A 52 -6.19 -9.36 -6.29
N GLY A 53 -6.16 -8.05 -6.57
CA GLY A 53 -4.97 -7.22 -6.35
C GLY A 53 -4.59 -7.12 -4.87
N CYS A 54 -5.58 -6.98 -3.97
CA CYS A 54 -5.32 -6.97 -2.53
C CYS A 54 -4.75 -8.31 -2.05
N LEU A 55 -5.34 -9.42 -2.51
CA LEU A 55 -4.88 -10.75 -2.14
C LEU A 55 -3.48 -11.03 -2.69
N TRP A 56 -3.17 -10.60 -3.90
CA TRP A 56 -1.84 -10.71 -4.49
C TRP A 56 -0.79 -9.98 -3.64
N LEU A 57 -1.06 -8.74 -3.22
CA LEU A 57 -0.15 -7.98 -2.34
C LEU A 57 0.08 -8.71 -1.02
N LEU A 58 -0.98 -9.24 -0.40
CA LEU A 58 -0.85 -9.99 0.84
C LEU A 58 -0.03 -11.28 0.63
N ASP A 59 -0.21 -11.98 -0.48
CA ASP A 59 0.56 -13.18 -0.78
C ASP A 59 2.04 -12.90 -1.01
N ILE A 60 2.36 -11.82 -1.73
CA ILE A 60 3.74 -11.44 -2.05
C ILE A 60 4.51 -10.93 -0.83
N PHE A 61 3.84 -10.44 0.21
CA PHE A 61 4.49 -9.92 1.41
C PHE A 61 4.33 -10.82 2.64
N TYR A 62 3.27 -11.62 2.71
CA TYR A 62 2.85 -12.35 3.90
C TYR A 62 2.47 -13.82 3.63
N GLY A 63 2.61 -14.33 2.40
CA GLY A 63 2.13 -15.69 2.07
C GLY A 63 2.92 -16.85 2.65
N SER A 64 4.12 -16.59 3.19
CA SER A 64 4.90 -17.59 3.92
C SER A 64 5.97 -16.95 4.79
N LYS A 65 6.57 -17.72 5.70
CA LYS A 65 7.73 -17.30 6.51
C LYS A 65 8.89 -16.77 5.67
N THR A 66 9.23 -17.48 4.60
CA THR A 66 10.35 -17.10 3.72
C THR A 66 10.06 -15.78 3.02
N VAL A 67 8.85 -15.62 2.49
CA VAL A 67 8.41 -14.40 1.80
C VAL A 67 8.37 -13.22 2.77
N PHE A 68 7.77 -13.41 3.95
CA PHE A 68 7.69 -12.39 5.00
C PHE A 68 9.07 -11.97 5.49
N SER A 69 10.01 -12.91 5.66
CA SER A 69 11.38 -12.56 6.01
C SER A 69 12.11 -11.81 4.89
N HIS A 70 11.85 -12.15 3.63
CA HIS A 70 12.54 -11.57 2.48
C HIS A 70 12.11 -10.13 2.19
N TYR A 71 10.80 -9.91 2.07
CA TYR A 71 10.25 -8.61 1.67
C TYR A 71 9.90 -7.73 2.85
N ALA A 72 9.27 -8.30 3.87
CA ALA A 72 8.85 -7.53 5.02
C ALA A 72 9.95 -7.41 6.07
N ASN A 73 10.92 -8.33 6.12
CA ASN A 73 11.93 -8.38 7.18
C ASN A 73 11.30 -8.23 8.59
N LYS A 74 10.20 -8.97 8.80
CA LYS A 74 9.36 -8.89 10.02
C LYS A 74 8.65 -7.54 10.25
N ASN A 75 8.67 -6.64 9.28
CA ASN A 75 7.93 -5.37 9.31
C ASN A 75 6.50 -5.56 8.84
N ILE A 76 5.58 -5.61 9.80
CA ILE A 76 4.16 -5.71 9.52
C ILE A 76 3.54 -4.37 9.05
N ASP A 77 4.27 -3.25 9.15
CA ASP A 77 3.80 -1.92 8.71
C ASP A 77 3.48 -1.90 7.19
N ILE A 78 4.05 -2.82 6.39
CA ILE A 78 3.70 -2.97 4.97
C ILE A 78 2.21 -3.26 4.78
N PHE A 79 1.57 -3.94 5.75
CA PHE A 79 0.15 -4.22 5.69
C PHE A 79 -0.67 -2.92 5.62
N VAL A 80 -0.25 -1.88 6.33
CA VAL A 80 -0.92 -0.58 6.31
C VAL A 80 -0.83 0.06 4.93
N TYR A 81 0.31 -0.05 4.23
CA TYR A 81 0.44 0.41 2.84
C TYR A 81 -0.46 -0.36 1.87
N ILE A 82 -0.64 -1.67 2.08
CA ILE A 82 -1.61 -2.48 1.30
C ILE A 82 -3.04 -1.95 1.53
N MET A 83 -3.39 -1.61 2.77
CA MET A 83 -4.71 -1.05 3.09
C MET A 83 -4.90 0.36 2.54
N MET A 84 -3.87 1.21 2.55
CA MET A 84 -3.88 2.51 1.86
C MET A 84 -4.17 2.33 0.36
N TRP A 85 -3.48 1.39 -0.30
CA TRP A 85 -3.74 1.04 -1.71
C TRP A 85 -5.17 0.52 -1.93
N LEU A 86 -5.67 -0.34 -1.05
CA LEU A 86 -7.03 -0.88 -1.15
C LEU A 86 -8.06 0.26 -1.03
N GLY A 87 -7.91 1.13 -0.04
CA GLY A 87 -8.76 2.30 0.14
C GLY A 87 -8.70 3.24 -1.07
N TYR A 88 -7.52 3.45 -1.65
CA TYR A 88 -7.35 4.21 -2.89
C TYR A 88 -8.15 3.62 -4.06
N LYS A 89 -8.01 2.32 -4.33
CA LYS A 89 -8.76 1.67 -5.42
C LYS A 89 -10.26 1.69 -5.18
N LEU A 90 -10.70 1.45 -3.95
CA LEU A 90 -12.12 1.55 -3.60
C LEU A 90 -12.64 2.98 -3.80
N ASN A 91 -11.90 4.01 -3.40
CA ASN A 91 -12.27 5.40 -3.65
C ASN A 91 -12.45 5.72 -5.14
N LYS A 92 -11.57 5.16 -5.98
CA LYS A 92 -11.56 5.41 -7.43
C LYS A 92 -12.62 4.63 -8.20
N MET A 93 -12.95 3.42 -7.76
CA MET A 93 -13.76 2.47 -8.54
C MET A 93 -15.12 2.18 -7.92
N LEU A 94 -15.19 2.17 -6.58
CA LEU A 94 -16.30 1.55 -5.85
C LEU A 94 -16.78 2.39 -4.65
N ASN A 95 -16.45 3.68 -4.59
CA ASN A 95 -16.68 4.51 -3.39
C ASN A 95 -18.15 4.62 -3.01
N THR A 96 -19.06 4.64 -4.00
CA THR A 96 -20.51 4.67 -3.76
C THR A 96 -21.02 3.41 -3.09
N GLN A 97 -20.38 2.27 -3.34
CA GLN A 97 -20.72 0.97 -2.74
C GLN A 97 -19.95 0.74 -1.43
N PHE A 98 -18.70 1.19 -1.37
CA PHE A 98 -17.79 1.01 -0.25
C PHE A 98 -17.07 2.34 0.04
N PRO A 99 -17.59 3.17 0.96
CA PRO A 99 -16.96 4.44 1.34
C PRO A 99 -15.73 4.24 2.23
N ASN A 100 -15.56 3.05 2.81
CA ASN A 100 -14.39 2.61 3.57
C ASN A 100 -14.11 1.11 3.28
N ILE A 101 -13.02 0.59 3.84
CA ILE A 101 -12.61 -0.80 3.61
C ILE A 101 -13.52 -1.80 4.36
N ASN A 102 -14.09 -1.42 5.50
CA ASN A 102 -14.89 -2.29 6.37
C ASN A 102 -16.05 -2.98 5.60
N GLY A 103 -16.81 -2.23 4.81
CA GLY A 103 -17.90 -2.79 3.99
C GLY A 103 -17.39 -3.78 2.94
N PHE A 104 -16.27 -3.47 2.28
CA PHE A 104 -15.66 -4.34 1.29
C PHE A 104 -15.10 -5.63 1.93
N TYR A 105 -14.44 -5.49 3.07
CA TYR A 105 -13.89 -6.60 3.85
C TYR A 105 -14.97 -7.61 4.23
N ASN A 106 -16.06 -7.15 4.83
CA ASN A 106 -17.14 -8.03 5.29
C ASN A 106 -17.82 -8.78 4.13
N LYS A 107 -17.99 -8.12 2.98
CA LYS A 107 -18.69 -8.70 1.83
C LYS A 107 -17.80 -9.60 0.97
N ASN A 108 -16.53 -9.23 0.77
CA ASN A 108 -15.69 -9.81 -0.27
C ASN A 108 -14.41 -10.52 0.25
N MET A 109 -13.97 -10.26 1.48
CA MET A 109 -12.70 -10.80 2.00
C MET A 109 -12.92 -11.81 3.13
N LYS A 110 -13.72 -11.47 4.14
CA LYS A 110 -13.83 -12.19 5.42
C LYS A 110 -14.10 -13.70 5.29
N GLY A 111 -14.96 -14.09 4.35
CA GLY A 111 -15.31 -15.49 4.09
C GLY A 111 -14.58 -16.13 2.90
N PHE A 112 -13.75 -15.38 2.18
CA PHE A 112 -13.11 -15.90 0.97
C PHE A 112 -11.92 -16.79 1.34
N HIS A 113 -11.82 -17.96 0.69
CA HIS A 113 -10.80 -18.97 1.00
C HIS A 113 -9.36 -18.42 0.92
N GLY A 114 -9.10 -17.50 -0.02
CA GLY A 114 -7.80 -16.86 -0.17
C GLY A 114 -7.32 -16.11 1.09
N TYR A 115 -8.24 -15.53 1.88
CA TYR A 115 -7.88 -14.79 3.10
C TYR A 115 -7.92 -15.66 4.37
N THR A 116 -8.78 -16.66 4.38
CA THR A 116 -8.98 -17.55 5.54
C THR A 116 -7.96 -18.69 5.59
N LYS A 117 -7.21 -18.92 4.50
CA LYS A 117 -6.13 -19.89 4.44
C LYS A 117 -5.12 -19.65 5.57
N ARG A 118 -4.78 -20.73 6.28
CA ARG A 118 -3.76 -20.73 7.33
C ARG A 118 -2.37 -20.55 6.73
N ILE A 119 -1.55 -19.76 7.41
CA ILE A 119 -0.15 -19.50 7.06
C ILE A 119 0.68 -20.00 8.23
N ASP A 120 1.44 -21.06 7.97
CA ASP A 120 2.24 -21.72 9.00
C ASP A 120 3.62 -21.06 9.15
N ASP A 121 4.18 -21.23 10.35
CA ASP A 121 5.54 -20.85 10.72
C ASP A 121 5.89 -19.35 10.61
N VAL A 122 4.88 -18.47 10.61
CA VAL A 122 5.09 -17.02 10.70
C VAL A 122 4.78 -16.52 12.10
N ASP A 123 5.78 -15.86 12.71
CA ASP A 123 5.59 -15.20 14.00
C ASP A 123 4.70 -13.96 13.83
N GLY A 124 3.66 -13.88 14.65
CA GLY A 124 2.81 -12.69 14.72
C GLY A 124 1.57 -12.74 13.85
N TYR A 125 1.30 -13.79 13.07
CA TYR A 125 -0.03 -14.02 12.48
C TYR A 125 -0.24 -15.44 11.97
N SER A 126 -1.50 -15.88 11.88
CA SER A 126 -1.86 -17.21 11.35
C SER A 126 -2.65 -17.20 10.03
N SER A 127 -3.13 -16.04 9.59
CA SER A 127 -3.86 -15.86 8.32
C SER A 127 -3.92 -14.37 7.95
N TYR A 128 -4.35 -14.04 6.73
CA TYR A 128 -4.57 -12.64 6.36
C TYR A 128 -5.73 -12.01 7.14
N ILE A 129 -6.74 -12.79 7.54
CA ILE A 129 -7.80 -12.32 8.44
C ILE A 129 -7.23 -11.94 9.82
N ASP A 130 -6.29 -12.71 10.34
CA ASP A 130 -5.62 -12.39 11.61
C ASP A 130 -4.81 -11.09 11.49
N LEU A 131 -4.11 -10.86 10.36
CA LEU A 131 -3.47 -9.57 10.06
C LEU A 131 -4.47 -8.41 10.12
N ILE A 132 -5.58 -8.54 9.39
CA ILE A 132 -6.61 -7.50 9.32
C ILE A 132 -7.19 -7.21 10.70
N ASN A 133 -7.42 -8.23 11.53
CA ASN A 133 -7.95 -8.05 12.88
C ASN A 133 -6.96 -7.29 13.79
N LYS A 134 -5.66 -7.50 13.63
CA LYS A 134 -4.62 -6.79 14.39
C LYS A 134 -4.50 -5.31 14.01
N TYR A 135 -4.78 -4.99 12.75
CA TYR A 135 -4.72 -3.65 12.18
C TYR A 135 -6.10 -3.12 11.80
N ASN A 136 -7.14 -3.53 12.54
CA ASN A 136 -8.53 -3.26 12.17
C ASN A 136 -8.87 -1.76 12.13
N TYR A 137 -8.08 -0.91 12.79
CA TYR A 137 -8.24 0.54 12.79
C TYR A 137 -8.18 1.15 11.38
N VAL A 138 -7.55 0.48 10.42
CA VAL A 138 -7.51 0.91 9.01
C VAL A 138 -8.85 0.72 8.28
N LEU A 139 -9.75 -0.12 8.80
CA LEU A 139 -10.96 -0.53 8.09
C LEU A 139 -12.01 0.60 8.01
N ASP A 140 -12.07 1.43 9.05
CA ASP A 140 -13.10 2.46 9.20
C ASP A 140 -12.65 3.84 8.68
N ILE A 141 -11.38 4.00 8.31
CA ILE A 141 -10.88 5.23 7.69
C ILE A 141 -11.57 5.43 6.33
N PRO A 142 -12.09 6.64 6.04
CA PRO A 142 -12.68 6.92 4.74
C PRO A 142 -11.71 6.64 3.59
N ASN A 143 -12.20 6.01 2.53
CA ASN A 143 -11.38 5.65 1.35
C ASN A 143 -10.78 6.88 0.66
N LYS A 144 -11.48 8.02 0.71
CA LYS A 144 -10.96 9.31 0.24
C LYS A 144 -9.71 9.73 1.01
N ASP A 145 -9.66 9.48 2.31
CA ASP A 145 -8.54 9.86 3.16
C ASP A 145 -7.39 8.87 2.98
N MET A 146 -7.68 7.56 2.94
CA MET A 146 -6.72 6.53 2.54
C MET A 146 -6.04 6.84 1.19
N SER A 147 -6.78 7.42 0.24
CA SER A 147 -6.22 7.83 -1.05
C SER A 147 -5.12 8.88 -0.90
N LYS A 148 -5.30 9.87 -0.02
CA LYS A 148 -4.28 10.90 0.23
C LYS A 148 -3.02 10.30 0.84
N PHE A 149 -3.18 9.39 1.79
CA PHE A 149 -2.05 8.66 2.38
C PHE A 149 -1.34 7.76 1.36
N TYR A 150 -2.10 7.09 0.49
CA TYR A 150 -1.51 6.30 -0.60
C TYR A 150 -0.73 7.17 -1.59
N ASP A 151 -1.19 8.38 -1.91
CA ASP A 151 -0.47 9.30 -2.79
C ASP A 151 0.88 9.76 -2.20
N ALA A 152 0.95 9.94 -0.87
CA ALA A 152 2.19 10.23 -0.15
C ALA A 152 3.10 8.99 -0.04
N PHE A 153 2.54 7.81 0.21
CA PHE A 153 3.28 6.55 0.16
C PHE A 153 3.89 6.32 -1.23
N LYS A 154 3.14 6.59 -2.30
CA LYS A 154 3.62 6.45 -3.67
C LYS A 154 4.81 7.36 -3.97
N SER A 155 4.79 8.62 -3.50
CA SER A 155 5.96 9.51 -3.64
C SER A 155 7.14 9.08 -2.77
N LEU A 156 6.90 8.56 -1.56
CA LEU A 156 7.95 7.95 -0.74
C LEU A 156 8.60 6.76 -1.46
N CYS A 157 7.81 5.94 -2.14
CA CYS A 157 8.36 4.82 -2.92
C CYS A 157 9.28 5.27 -4.06
N LYS A 158 8.93 6.34 -4.78
CA LYS A 158 9.81 6.92 -5.80
C LYS A 158 11.17 7.31 -5.22
N LEU A 159 11.20 7.83 -3.99
CA LEU A 159 12.44 8.18 -3.30
C LEU A 159 13.28 6.95 -2.94
N TYR A 160 12.66 5.88 -2.45
CA TYR A 160 13.35 4.63 -2.17
C TYR A 160 13.98 4.02 -3.43
N THR A 161 13.26 4.05 -4.55
CA THR A 161 13.77 3.59 -5.85
C THR A 161 14.92 4.48 -6.34
N GLU A 162 14.79 5.80 -6.22
CA GLU A 162 15.83 6.75 -6.63
C GLU A 162 17.11 6.61 -5.79
N CYS A 163 16.96 6.34 -4.49
CA CYS A 163 18.07 6.17 -3.56
C CYS A 163 18.92 4.93 -3.85
N ASP A 164 18.29 3.85 -4.32
CA ASP A 164 18.97 2.60 -4.68
C ASP A 164 19.51 2.60 -6.11
N ASN A 165 19.13 3.59 -6.93
CA ASN A 165 19.61 3.73 -8.29
C ASN A 165 21.01 4.37 -8.33
N SER A 166 22.02 3.63 -8.77
CA SER A 166 23.39 4.13 -8.92
C SER A 166 23.55 5.28 -9.91
N ASP A 167 22.61 5.40 -10.86
CA ASP A 167 22.63 6.40 -11.92
C ASP A 167 21.77 7.63 -11.56
N SER A 168 21.16 7.64 -10.37
CA SER A 168 20.40 8.77 -9.84
C SER A 168 21.30 10.00 -9.72
N ASN A 169 20.77 11.15 -10.14
CA ASN A 169 21.44 12.43 -9.94
C ASN A 169 20.74 13.24 -8.82
N TYR A 170 21.52 14.15 -8.22
CA TYR A 170 21.06 14.99 -7.10
C TYR A 170 19.78 15.78 -7.41
N ASN A 171 19.62 16.27 -8.64
CA ASN A 171 18.46 17.08 -9.03
C ASN A 171 17.17 16.26 -9.06
N SER A 172 17.21 15.06 -9.65
CA SER A 172 16.09 14.12 -9.67
C SER A 172 15.70 13.69 -8.26
N TYR A 173 16.68 13.42 -7.41
CA TYR A 173 16.45 13.11 -6.00
C TYR A 173 15.79 14.28 -5.24
N LEU A 174 16.28 15.51 -5.44
CA LEU A 174 15.76 16.72 -4.80
C LEU A 174 14.29 16.98 -5.21
N GLU A 175 13.98 16.85 -6.49
CA GLU A 175 12.62 17.03 -7.02
C GLU A 175 11.64 16.04 -6.39
N LYS A 176 11.99 14.74 -6.37
CA LYS A 176 11.17 13.70 -5.73
C LYS A 176 11.05 13.91 -4.22
N THR A 177 12.09 14.46 -3.58
CA THR A 177 12.07 14.76 -2.15
C THR A 177 11.05 15.86 -1.86
N GLN A 178 11.07 16.92 -2.67
CA GLN A 178 10.10 18.00 -2.56
C GLN A 178 8.66 17.51 -2.85
N GLU A 179 8.46 16.61 -3.82
CA GLU A 179 7.15 15.99 -4.07
C GLU A 179 6.63 15.27 -2.82
N PHE A 180 7.45 14.46 -2.16
CA PHE A 180 7.06 13.76 -0.95
C PHE A 180 6.80 14.72 0.22
N VAL A 181 7.72 15.65 0.49
CA VAL A 181 7.59 16.63 1.60
C VAL A 181 6.30 17.44 1.43
N ASN A 182 6.00 17.94 0.24
CA ASN A 182 4.77 18.70 0.00
C ASN A 182 3.51 17.87 0.31
N LYS A 183 3.45 16.61 -0.15
CA LYS A 183 2.33 15.71 0.15
C LYS A 183 2.25 15.40 1.65
N TYR A 184 3.38 15.21 2.30
CA TYR A 184 3.45 14.92 3.73
C TYR A 184 2.99 16.10 4.59
N GLU A 185 3.39 17.33 4.26
CA GLU A 185 2.89 18.54 4.94
C GLU A 185 1.39 18.75 4.68
N GLN A 186 0.91 18.50 3.47
CA GLN A 186 -0.52 18.56 3.15
C GLN A 186 -1.34 17.59 4.03
N LEU A 187 -0.82 16.40 4.34
CA LEU A 187 -1.49 15.49 5.27
C LEU A 187 -1.61 16.08 6.68
N LYS A 188 -0.67 16.90 7.14
CA LYS A 188 -0.76 17.58 8.45
C LYS A 188 -1.82 18.68 8.47
N GLU A 189 -2.04 19.34 7.34
CA GLU A 189 -3.08 20.36 7.21
C GLU A 189 -4.47 19.72 7.10
N ASP A 190 -4.57 18.60 6.37
CA ASP A 190 -5.82 17.91 6.10
C ASP A 190 -6.37 17.13 7.31
N PHE A 191 -5.49 16.70 8.23
CA PHE A 191 -5.84 15.77 9.30
C PHE A 191 -5.32 16.21 10.66
N GLU A 192 -6.14 15.99 11.68
CA GLU A 192 -5.72 16.18 13.07
C GLU A 192 -4.82 15.02 13.52
N ILE A 193 -3.51 15.24 13.46
CA ILE A 193 -2.48 14.26 13.84
C ILE A 193 -2.20 14.38 15.34
N SER A 194 -3.19 14.01 16.16
CA SER A 194 -3.04 13.87 17.60
C SER A 194 -2.52 12.48 17.97
N GLU A 195 -1.57 12.41 18.90
CA GLU A 195 -1.01 11.14 19.37
C GLU A 195 -2.14 10.19 19.84
N GLY A 196 -2.11 8.94 19.35
CA GLY A 196 -3.15 7.95 19.63
C GLY A 196 -4.32 7.92 18.64
N SER A 197 -4.44 8.89 17.72
CA SER A 197 -5.45 8.84 16.66
C SER A 197 -5.11 7.81 15.59
N THR A 198 -6.11 7.37 14.81
CA THR A 198 -5.89 6.45 13.69
C THR A 198 -5.03 7.09 12.59
N TYR A 199 -5.24 8.37 12.30
CA TYR A 199 -4.43 9.14 11.36
C TYR A 199 -2.98 9.28 11.83
N TYR A 200 -2.75 9.44 13.12
CA TYR A 200 -1.41 9.46 13.69
C TYR A 200 -0.64 8.17 13.41
N GLN A 201 -1.30 7.01 13.44
CA GLN A 201 -0.65 5.74 13.13
C GLN A 201 -0.19 5.65 11.66
N LEU A 202 -1.06 6.03 10.71
CA LEU A 202 -0.70 6.07 9.27
C LEU A 202 0.45 7.05 9.02
N PHE A 203 0.36 8.22 9.65
CA PHE A 203 1.35 9.28 9.53
C PHE A 203 2.70 8.88 10.14
N SER A 204 2.70 8.24 11.31
CA SER A 204 3.90 7.76 11.99
C SER A 204 4.64 6.72 11.16
N ILE A 205 3.91 5.82 10.49
CA ILE A 205 4.50 4.83 9.58
C ILE A 205 5.24 5.51 8.42
N LEU A 206 4.62 6.49 7.76
CA LEU A 206 5.28 7.28 6.69
C LEU A 206 6.49 8.06 7.21
N SER A 207 6.37 8.70 8.37
CA SER A 207 7.45 9.45 9.02
C SER A 207 8.67 8.58 9.29
N LYS A 208 8.42 7.43 9.95
CA LYS A 208 9.45 6.46 10.32
C LYS A 208 10.16 5.93 9.09
N ASP A 209 9.42 5.59 8.03
CA ASP A 209 10.03 5.11 6.79
C ASP A 209 10.78 6.21 6.02
N TYR A 210 10.38 7.46 6.12
CA TYR A 210 11.16 8.59 5.58
C TYR A 210 12.44 8.86 6.39
N ASP A 211 12.39 8.83 7.72
CA ASP A 211 13.58 8.97 8.57
C ASP A 211 14.58 7.83 8.38
N ASN A 212 14.06 6.63 8.15
CA ASN A 212 14.83 5.47 7.75
C ASN A 212 15.54 5.67 6.40
N LEU A 213 14.86 6.28 5.43
CA LEU A 213 15.46 6.64 4.14
C LEU A 213 16.61 7.64 4.31
N LYS A 214 16.49 8.61 5.25
CA LYS A 214 17.57 9.57 5.60
C LYS A 214 18.89 8.90 5.91
N ASN A 215 18.84 7.80 6.63
CA ASN A 215 20.03 7.07 7.03
C ASN A 215 20.62 6.23 5.89
N LYS A 216 19.83 5.95 4.86
CA LYS A 216 20.21 5.08 3.74
C LYS A 216 20.81 5.85 2.56
N CYS A 217 20.28 7.04 2.24
CA CYS A 217 20.71 7.78 1.05
C CYS A 217 21.88 8.72 1.38
N TYR A 218 22.98 8.57 0.65
CA TYR A 218 24.15 9.44 0.78
C TYR A 218 23.88 10.89 0.35
N TYR A 219 22.93 11.12 -0.56
CA TYR A 219 22.52 12.44 -1.05
C TYR A 219 21.32 12.98 -0.25
N PHE A 220 21.46 13.22 1.05
CA PHE A 220 20.40 13.93 1.77
C PHE A 220 20.65 15.43 1.74
N PRO A 221 19.81 16.24 1.06
CA PRO A 221 19.79 17.66 1.35
C PRO A 221 19.40 17.81 2.84
N PRO A 222 20.05 18.69 3.61
CA PRO A 222 19.58 19.01 4.94
C PRO A 222 18.12 19.44 4.81
N LEU A 223 17.24 18.85 5.63
CA LEU A 223 15.84 19.26 5.73
C LEU A 223 15.82 20.78 5.81
N LEU A 224 15.09 21.44 4.91
CA LEU A 224 14.71 22.83 5.11
C LEU A 224 13.92 22.86 6.42
N THR A 225 14.59 23.34 7.47
CA THR A 225 14.03 23.63 8.79
C THR A 225 13.00 24.74 8.70
#